data_AF-A0A949WYY8-F1
#
_entry.id   AF-A0A949WYY8-F1
#
_cell.length_a   1.000
_cell.length_b   1.000
_cell.length_c   1.000
_cell.angle_alpha   90.00
_cell.angle_beta   90.00
_cell.angle_gamma   90.00
#
_symmetry.space_group_name_H-M   'P 1'
#
loop_
_entity.id
_entity.type
_entity.pdbx_description
1 polymer ?
#
loop_
_entity_poly.entity_id
_entity_poly.type
_entity_poly.pdbx_seq_one_letter_code
_entity_poly.pdbx_strand_id
1 'polypeptide(L)'
;GGEAARKRIQDITADVEVGKVYEGPVLRLLDFGAIVQLLPGRDGLLHISQISNERVNAVSDYLKEGQIVKVKVLEADDKGRVRLSMKAVNQEQQAAKQG
;
A
#
# COMPACT_ATOMS: atom_id res chain seq x y z
N GLY A 1 -7.02 6.00 -42.33
CA GLY A 1 -5.84 6.75 -41.88
C GLY A 1 -6.04 7.16 -40.43
N GLY A 2 -5.05 6.84 -39.58
CA GLY A 2 -4.78 7.58 -38.35
C GLY A 2 -5.80 7.48 -37.22
N GLU A 3 -5.89 6.30 -36.61
CA GLU A 3 -5.85 6.15 -35.15
C GLU A 3 -6.76 7.04 -34.29
N ALA A 4 -7.93 6.47 -33.96
CA ALA A 4 -8.72 6.77 -32.77
C ALA A 4 -7.99 6.36 -31.45
N ALA A 5 -6.71 6.72 -31.30
CA ALA A 5 -5.81 6.23 -30.24
C ALA A 5 -5.63 7.18 -29.04
N ARG A 6 -6.37 8.29 -28.96
CA ARG A 6 -6.16 9.28 -27.90
C ARG A 6 -7.46 9.63 -27.17
N LYS A 7 -8.00 8.72 -26.35
CA LYS A 7 -8.85 9.02 -25.16
C LYS A 7 -9.49 7.79 -24.52
N ARG A 8 -8.77 6.66 -24.46
CA ARG A 8 -9.14 5.51 -23.60
C ARG A 8 -8.00 5.18 -22.63
N ILE A 9 -7.53 6.20 -21.91
CA ILE A 9 -6.42 6.06 -20.94
C ILE A 9 -6.75 6.90 -19.70
N GLN A 10 -7.94 6.77 -19.12
CA GLN A 10 -8.21 7.31 -17.77
C GLN A 10 -9.07 6.39 -16.91
N ASP A 11 -9.49 5.21 -17.41
CA ASP A 11 -10.48 4.36 -16.73
C ASP A 11 -9.96 2.96 -16.37
N ILE A 12 -8.64 2.75 -16.41
CA ILE A 12 -8.01 1.51 -15.92
C ILE A 12 -6.98 1.86 -14.84
N THR A 13 -7.33 2.81 -13.98
CA THR A 13 -6.65 3.01 -12.72
C THR A 13 -7.45 2.24 -11.69
N ALA A 14 -7.18 0.94 -11.56
CA ALA A 14 -7.79 0.08 -10.55
C ALA A 14 -7.99 0.87 -9.25
N ASP A 15 -9.25 1.06 -8.87
CA ASP A 15 -9.71 2.03 -7.88
C ASP A 15 -9.15 1.66 -6.50
N VAL A 16 -7.94 2.12 -6.24
CA VAL A 16 -7.36 2.05 -4.90
C VAL A 16 -7.96 3.22 -4.15
N GLU A 17 -8.96 2.91 -3.33
CA GLU A 17 -9.64 3.91 -2.52
C GLU A 17 -8.68 4.40 -1.44
N VAL A 18 -8.25 5.66 -1.59
CA VAL A 18 -7.37 6.31 -0.62
C VAL A 18 -8.10 6.42 0.71
N GLY A 19 -7.46 5.99 1.78
CA GLY A 19 -8.08 5.90 3.09
C GLY A 19 -8.66 4.53 3.43
N LYS A 20 -8.67 3.55 2.52
CA LYS A 20 -9.02 2.17 2.87
C LYS A 20 -7.82 1.36 3.36
N VAL A 21 -8.14 0.37 4.19
CA VAL A 21 -7.20 -0.68 4.59
C VAL A 21 -7.31 -1.84 3.61
N TYR A 22 -6.17 -2.28 3.11
CA TYR A 22 -6.02 -3.41 2.21
C TYR A 22 -5.15 -4.48 2.87
N GLU A 23 -5.36 -5.73 2.46
CA GLU A 23 -4.60 -6.89 2.89
C GLU A 23 -3.88 -7.46 1.70
N GLY A 24 -2.55 -7.57 1.80
CA GLY A 24 -1.72 -7.97 0.68
C GLY A 24 -0.52 -8.78 1.10
N PRO A 25 -0.07 -9.75 0.29
CA PRO A 25 1.19 -10.43 0.52
C PRO A 25 2.36 -9.46 0.30
N VAL A 26 3.38 -9.57 1.15
CA VAL A 26 4.68 -8.94 0.90
C VAL A 26 5.33 -9.64 -0.29
N LEU A 27 5.52 -8.90 -1.39
CA LEU A 27 6.25 -9.38 -2.57
C LEU A 27 7.75 -9.39 -2.35
N ARG A 28 8.27 -8.34 -1.69
CA ARG A 28 9.70 -8.18 -1.39
C ARG A 28 9.92 -7.34 -0.14
N LEU A 29 10.97 -7.69 0.59
CA LEU A 29 11.51 -6.87 1.67
C LEU A 29 12.71 -6.07 1.15
N LEU A 30 12.88 -4.85 1.63
CA LEU A 30 13.97 -3.92 1.34
C LEU A 30 14.56 -3.44 2.67
N ASP A 31 15.82 -3.01 2.70
CA ASP A 31 16.45 -2.48 3.93
C ASP A 31 15.65 -1.34 4.59
N PHE A 32 14.97 -0.52 3.78
CA PHE A 32 14.20 0.63 4.25
C PHE A 32 12.67 0.44 4.16
N GLY A 33 12.17 -0.75 3.82
CA GLY A 33 10.73 -0.95 3.63
C GLY A 33 10.30 -2.32 3.11
N ALA A 34 9.05 -2.45 2.71
CA ALA A 34 8.49 -3.66 2.12
C ALA A 34 7.56 -3.31 0.96
N ILE A 35 7.62 -4.10 -0.11
CA ILE A 35 6.68 -4.04 -1.23
C ILE A 35 5.55 -5.01 -0.93
N VAL A 36 4.34 -4.49 -0.88
CA VAL A 36 3.10 -5.24 -0.62
C VAL A 36 2.22 -5.16 -1.86
N GLN A 37 1.75 -6.30 -2.35
CA GLN A 37 0.80 -6.32 -3.45
C GLN A 37 -0.60 -6.05 -2.95
N LEU A 38 -1.24 -5.00 -3.45
CA LEU A 38 -2.62 -4.67 -3.10
C LEU A 38 -3.58 -5.28 -4.10
N LEU A 39 -3.31 -5.06 -5.39
CA LEU A 39 -4.12 -5.46 -6.52
C LEU A 39 -3.20 -5.82 -7.71
N PRO A 40 -3.66 -6.66 -8.66
CA PRO A 40 -2.88 -6.98 -9.85
C PRO A 40 -2.58 -5.70 -10.66
N GLY A 41 -1.29 -5.33 -10.74
CA GLY A 41 -0.82 -4.10 -11.40
C GLY A 41 -0.68 -2.87 -10.49
N ARG A 42 -0.92 -3.00 -9.18
CA ARG A 42 -0.73 -1.95 -8.17
C ARG A 42 0.09 -2.47 -7.00
N ASP A 43 1.27 -1.91 -6.86
CA ASP A 43 2.21 -2.24 -5.78
C ASP A 43 2.24 -1.11 -4.76
N GLY A 44 2.20 -1.49 -3.49
CA GLY A 44 2.32 -0.54 -2.39
C GLY A 44 3.69 -0.62 -1.73
N LEU A 45 4.30 0.53 -1.49
CA LEU A 45 5.56 0.62 -0.74
C LEU A 45 5.25 1.02 0.70
N LEU A 46 5.61 0.14 1.63
CA LEU A 46 5.55 0.36 3.06
C LEU A 46 6.93 0.75 3.57
N HIS A 47 7.09 1.99 4.01
CA HIS A 47 8.37 2.46 4.54
C HIS A 47 8.59 1.92 5.97
N ILE A 48 9.82 1.59 6.34
CA ILE A 48 10.16 1.08 7.68
C ILE A 48 9.69 2.01 8.81
N SER A 49 9.76 3.33 8.59
CA SER A 49 9.27 4.37 9.52
C SER A 49 7.73 4.41 9.69
N GLN A 50 7.00 3.77 8.77
CA GLN A 50 5.55 3.68 8.75
C GLN A 50 5.01 2.35 9.32
N ILE A 51 5.90 1.40 9.66
CA ILE A 51 5.56 0.15 10.33
C ILE A 51 5.25 0.43 11.80
N SER A 52 6.19 1.02 12.53
CA SER A 52 6.06 1.34 13.97
C SER A 52 6.89 2.58 14.34
N ASN A 53 6.55 3.22 15.47
CA ASN A 53 7.37 4.30 16.07
C ASN A 53 8.53 3.76 16.94
N GLU A 54 8.51 2.47 17.28
CA GLU A 54 9.63 1.80 17.93
C GLU A 54 10.78 1.55 16.94
N ARG A 55 12.01 1.38 17.46
CA ARG A 55 13.18 1.02 16.64
C ARG A 55 12.93 -0.32 15.96
N VAL A 56 12.53 -0.28 14.69
CA VAL A 56 12.47 -1.45 13.83
C VAL A 56 13.90 -1.75 13.37
N ASN A 57 14.52 -2.81 13.88
CA ASN A 57 15.88 -3.22 13.50
C ASN A 57 15.92 -3.84 12.09
N ALA A 58 14.85 -4.53 11.69
CA ALA A 58 14.70 -5.07 10.35
C ALA A 58 13.22 -5.17 10.01
N VAL A 59 12.85 -4.80 8.78
CA VAL A 59 11.50 -5.07 8.28
C VAL A 59 11.18 -6.57 8.29
N SER A 60 12.18 -7.44 8.11
CA SER A 60 12.04 -8.89 8.10
C SER A 60 11.54 -9.51 9.41
N ASP A 61 11.69 -8.79 10.52
CA ASP A 61 11.20 -9.25 11.83
C ASP A 61 9.69 -9.01 11.98
N TYR A 62 9.20 -7.90 11.40
CA TYR A 62 7.79 -7.50 11.44
C TYR A 62 6.98 -7.99 10.24
N LEU A 63 7.64 -8.15 9.10
CA LEU A 63 7.05 -8.47 7.80
C LEU A 63 7.90 -9.59 7.18
N LYS A 64 7.26 -10.69 6.76
CA LYS A 64 7.93 -11.78 6.05
C LYS A 64 7.54 -11.79 4.58
N GLU A 65 8.45 -12.22 3.71
CA GLU A 65 8.13 -12.44 2.30
C GLU A 65 6.97 -13.46 2.18
N GLY A 66 5.94 -13.11 1.42
CA GLY A 66 4.71 -13.89 1.29
C GLY A 66 3.71 -13.74 2.47
N GLN A 67 4.04 -12.99 3.53
CA GLN A 67 3.11 -12.74 4.61
C GLN A 67 2.02 -11.75 4.20
N ILE A 68 0.78 -12.06 4.55
CA ILE A 68 -0.35 -11.14 4.38
C ILE A 68 -0.31 -10.08 5.47
N VAL A 69 -0.24 -8.81 5.08
CA VAL A 69 -0.14 -7.68 6.00
C VAL A 69 -1.24 -6.67 5.71
N LYS A 70 -1.78 -6.06 6.77
CA LYS A 70 -2.79 -5.00 6.71
C LYS A 70 -2.12 -3.65 6.57
N VAL A 71 -2.45 -2.94 5.51
CA VAL A 71 -1.82 -1.68 5.14
C VAL A 71 -2.89 -0.69 4.70
N LYS A 72 -2.80 0.56 5.16
CA LYS A 72 -3.73 1.61 4.76
C LYS A 72 -3.13 2.40 3.61
N VAL A 73 -3.94 2.66 2.60
CA VAL A 73 -3.57 3.54 1.49
C VAL A 73 -3.64 4.97 1.96
N LEU A 74 -2.50 5.65 1.97
CA LEU A 74 -2.43 7.07 2.26
C LEU A 74 -2.52 7.92 1.00
N GLU A 75 -1.87 7.47 -0.07
CA GLU A 75 -1.82 8.15 -1.36
C GLU A 75 -1.62 7.11 -2.46
N ALA A 76 -2.20 7.35 -3.62
CA ALA A 76 -1.98 6.55 -4.82
C ALA A 76 -1.67 7.47 -5.99
N ASP A 77 -0.53 7.25 -6.64
CA ASP A 77 -0.12 7.98 -7.83
C ASP A 77 -0.62 7.30 -9.11
N ASP A 78 -0.82 8.11 -10.16
CA ASP A 78 -1.19 7.65 -11.51
C ASP A 78 -0.15 6.70 -12.13
N LYS A 79 1.09 6.72 -11.63
CA LYS A 79 2.18 5.80 -11.99
C LYS A 79 2.07 4.40 -11.38
N GLY A 80 0.97 4.09 -10.68
CA GLY A 80 0.75 2.79 -10.03
C GLY A 80 1.49 2.60 -8.71
N ARG A 81 2.11 3.66 -8.18
CA ARG A 81 2.78 3.64 -6.88
C ARG A 81 1.78 4.01 -5.80
N VAL A 82 1.65 3.16 -4.79
CA VAL A 82 0.76 3.41 -3.66
C VAL A 82 1.60 3.56 -2.39
N ARG A 83 1.40 4.67 -1.67
CA ARG A 83 2.03 4.88 -0.36
C ARG A 83 1.18 4.24 0.70
N LEU A 84 1.79 3.30 1.41
CA LEU A 84 1.14 2.53 2.45
C LEU A 84 1.67 2.88 3.84
N SER A 85 0.79 2.88 4.82
CA SER A 85 1.16 2.97 6.22
C SER A 85 0.41 1.96 7.09
N MET A 86 1.16 1.30 7.96
CA MET A 86 0.63 0.39 8.98
C MET A 86 0.13 1.19 10.20
N LYS A 87 0.80 2.29 10.54
CA LYS A 87 0.35 3.26 11.58
C LYS A 87 -1.08 3.74 11.37
N ALA A 88 -1.45 4.04 10.12
CA ALA A 88 -2.74 4.62 9.81
C ALA A 88 -3.89 3.59 9.89
N VAL A 89 -3.60 2.29 9.75
CA VAL A 89 -4.55 1.19 10.04
C VAL A 89 -4.91 1.20 11.53
N ASN A 90 -3.91 1.38 12.40
CA ASN A 90 -4.11 1.35 13.85
C ASN A 90 -4.89 2.57 14.37
N GLN A 91 -4.78 3.72 13.68
CA GLN A 91 -5.53 4.94 14.02
C GLN A 91 -7.03 4.83 13.70
N GLU A 92 -7.40 4.20 12.57
CA GLU A 92 -8.80 4.10 12.14
C GLU A 92 -9.62 3.10 12.96
N GLN A 93 -8.97 2.02 13.42
CA GLN A 93 -9.57 1.03 14.34
C GLN A 93 -9.98 1.64 15.69
N GLN A 94 -9.34 2.73 16.11
CA GLN A 94 -9.64 3.42 17.36
C GLN A 94 -10.78 4.44 17.22
N ALA A 95 -10.93 5.06 16.05
CA ALA A 95 -11.99 6.02 15.77
C ALA A 95 -13.38 5.35 15.65
N ALA A 96 -13.46 4.16 15.06
CA ALA A 96 -14.73 3.46 14.85
C ALA A 96 -15.36 2.84 16.12
N LYS A 97 -14.66 2.80 17.25
CA LYS A 97 -15.16 2.25 18.52
C LYS A 97 -15.66 3.31 19.51
N GLN A 98 -15.59 4.59 19.16
CA GLN A 98 -16.10 5.71 19.95
C GLN A 98 -17.13 6.48 19.12
N GLY A 99 -18.27 5.86 18.83
CA GLY A 99 -19.38 6.46 18.08
C GLY A 99 -20.69 5.80 18.45
#